data_AF-A0A9E5ULG6-F1
#
_entry.id   AF-A0A9E5ULG6-F1
#
_cell.length_a   1.000
_cell.length_b   1.000
_cell.length_c   1.000
_cell.angle_alpha   90.00
_cell.angle_beta   90.00
_cell.angle_gamma   90.00
#
_symmetry.space_group_name_H-M   'P 1'
#
loop_
_entity.id
_entity.type
_entity.pdbx_description
1 polymer ?
#
loop_
_entity_poly.entity_id
_entity_poly.type
_entity_poly.pdbx_seq_one_letter_code
_entity_poly.pdbx_strand_id
1 'polypeptide(L)'
;MNAPAKHRPAPAEPLRRRSIYLLPNLFTTLALFAGFYAVVQGMNHDFERAAIAIFIAAVLDGLDGRVARLTNTQSAFGAEYDSLADMVSFGAAPALVMYEWALRGMGRIGWIAAFVYCVGAALRLARFNTQLSVADKRWFTGLPSPAAAALVAGMIWVFNDYQVKGGEVKWFAAALTVYAGVTMVSNIRFYSGKDLNLRRAVPFWMTLVVVVALLAISIEPSHVLWGLMLAYGVSGYVLWFVMRWRTEAKERQYQHIRDAIEAGDVTALARMLLSTPPDTVVNGGGRSLLMVAIEETNLPAVELLLARGASRDHRDERGLTALALAAEMGFGEAVEVLLAAGADPNVRDASGLTALDLAEEHGSHDIVAALLRAGAQSGTELGDPPGA
;
A
#
# COMPACT_ATOMS: atom_id res chain seq x y z
N MET A 1 65.11 0.26 -34.13
CA MET A 1 64.71 1.48 -33.39
C MET A 1 63.27 1.79 -33.73
N ASN A 2 62.33 1.37 -32.88
CA ASN A 2 60.90 1.60 -33.06
C ASN A 2 60.55 3.02 -32.57
N ALA A 3 60.05 3.86 -33.48
CA ALA A 3 59.53 5.18 -33.12
C ALA A 3 58.21 5.04 -32.32
N PRO A 4 57.99 5.82 -31.25
CA PRO A 4 56.76 5.73 -30.47
C PRO A 4 55.56 6.29 -31.25
N ALA A 5 54.45 5.56 -31.19
CA ALA A 5 53.18 5.91 -31.82
C ALA A 5 52.62 7.22 -31.24
N LYS A 6 52.30 8.18 -32.12
CA LYS A 6 51.60 9.43 -31.75
C LYS A 6 50.22 9.09 -31.23
N HIS A 7 49.99 9.32 -29.94
CA HIS A 7 48.68 9.25 -29.29
C HIS A 7 47.73 10.24 -29.98
N ARG A 8 46.75 9.76 -30.74
CA ARG A 8 45.65 10.59 -31.24
C ARG A 8 44.73 10.89 -30.05
N PRO A 9 44.40 12.15 -29.75
CA PRO A 9 43.40 12.44 -28.74
C PRO A 9 42.06 11.84 -29.19
N ALA A 10 41.37 11.16 -28.27
CA ALA A 10 40.04 10.64 -28.51
C ALA A 10 39.10 11.78 -28.96
N PRO A 11 38.16 11.55 -29.88
CA PRO A 11 37.19 12.57 -30.26
C PRO A 11 36.43 13.02 -29.03
N ALA A 12 36.43 14.32 -28.76
CA ALA A 12 35.68 14.91 -27.66
C ALA A 12 34.20 14.48 -27.76
N GLU A 13 33.66 13.89 -26.69
CA GLU A 13 32.23 13.61 -26.60
C GLU A 13 31.46 14.91 -26.88
N PRO A 14 30.45 14.90 -27.77
CA PRO A 14 29.69 16.09 -28.03
C PRO A 14 29.04 16.53 -26.72
N LEU A 15 29.35 17.76 -26.27
CA LEU A 15 28.70 18.43 -25.15
C LEU A 15 27.20 18.25 -25.28
N ARG A 16 26.65 17.31 -24.51
CA ARG A 16 25.22 17.00 -24.46
C ARG A 16 24.56 18.30 -24.02
N ARG A 17 23.99 19.06 -24.97
CA ARG A 17 23.27 20.31 -24.67
C ARG A 17 22.24 19.95 -23.60
N ARG A 18 22.39 20.50 -22.40
CA ARG A 18 21.41 20.38 -21.31
C ARG A 18 20.18 21.19 -21.70
N SER A 19 19.43 20.71 -22.69
CA SER A 19 18.16 21.30 -23.09
C SER A 19 17.14 20.96 -22.02
N ILE A 20 16.73 21.98 -21.27
CA ILE A 20 15.63 21.89 -20.31
C ILE A 20 14.32 21.88 -21.12
N TYR A 21 13.42 20.97 -20.81
CA TYR A 21 12.12 20.90 -21.49
C TYR A 21 11.22 22.04 -21.02
N LEU A 22 10.81 22.92 -21.92
CA LEU A 22 10.07 24.13 -21.56
C LEU A 22 8.65 23.83 -21.08
N LEU A 23 7.95 22.91 -21.74
CA LEU A 23 6.50 22.75 -21.55
C LEU A 23 6.12 22.24 -20.13
N PRO A 24 6.68 21.13 -19.61
CA PRO A 24 6.37 20.71 -18.24
C PRO A 24 6.83 21.74 -17.20
N ASN A 25 8.05 22.26 -17.36
CA ASN A 25 8.60 23.23 -16.40
C ASN A 25 7.81 24.54 -16.39
N LEU A 26 7.16 24.93 -17.48
CA LEU A 26 6.26 26.09 -17.50
C LEU A 26 5.03 25.84 -16.61
N PHE A 27 4.43 24.65 -16.66
CA PHE A 27 3.32 24.31 -15.76
C PHE A 27 3.78 24.29 -14.30
N THR A 28 4.95 23.73 -14.01
CA THR A 28 5.57 23.77 -12.67
C THR A 28 5.80 25.20 -12.19
N THR A 29 6.31 26.09 -13.06
CA THR A 29 6.48 27.52 -12.73
C THR A 29 5.14 28.22 -12.49
N LEU A 30 4.09 27.87 -13.23
CA LEU A 30 2.74 28.41 -13.01
C LEU A 30 2.15 27.91 -11.69
N ALA A 31 2.37 26.64 -11.32
CA ALA A 31 1.97 26.10 -10.04
C ALA A 31 2.67 26.83 -8.88
N LEU A 32 3.99 27.01 -8.99
CA LEU A 32 4.78 27.83 -8.06
C LEU A 32 4.25 29.27 -7.95
N PHE A 33 3.94 29.90 -9.08
CA PHE A 33 3.37 31.25 -9.10
C PHE A 33 2.02 31.31 -8.39
N ALA A 34 1.14 30.33 -8.61
CA ALA A 34 -0.14 30.24 -7.94
C ALA A 34 0.02 30.04 -6.42
N GLY A 35 0.97 29.20 -5.99
CA GLY A 35 1.33 29.04 -4.58
C GLY A 35 1.86 30.32 -3.94
N PHE A 36 2.76 31.03 -4.62
CA PHE A 36 3.26 32.33 -4.17
C PHE A 36 2.14 33.38 -4.09
N TYR A 37 1.30 33.46 -5.12
CA TYR A 37 0.13 34.34 -5.14
C TYR A 37 -0.83 34.06 -3.99
N ALA A 38 -1.03 32.78 -3.63
CA ALA A 38 -1.85 32.41 -2.48
C ALA A 38 -1.31 33.01 -1.17
N VAL A 39 0.00 32.98 -0.94
CA VAL A 39 0.63 33.60 0.23
C VAL A 39 0.39 35.10 0.25
N VAL A 40 0.64 35.78 -0.88
CA VAL A 40 0.43 37.23 -1.01
C VAL A 40 -1.02 37.61 -0.71
N GLN A 41 -1.99 36.87 -1.23
CA GLN A 41 -3.41 37.13 -0.97
C GLN A 41 -3.81 36.83 0.47
N GLY A 42 -3.25 35.78 1.08
CA GLY A 42 -3.40 35.52 2.52
C GLY A 42 -2.87 36.66 3.39
N MET A 43 -1.75 37.28 3.01
CA MET A 43 -1.21 38.46 3.70
C MET A 43 -2.08 39.71 3.51
N ASN A 44 -2.77 39.84 2.37
CA ASN A 44 -3.73 40.90 2.10
C ASN A 44 -5.12 40.64 2.74
N HIS A 45 -5.26 39.60 3.56
CA HIS A 45 -6.52 39.14 4.15
C HIS A 45 -7.61 38.73 3.13
N ASP A 46 -7.22 38.43 1.89
CA ASP A 46 -8.09 37.91 0.84
C ASP A 46 -7.96 36.38 0.77
N PHE A 47 -8.60 35.73 1.75
CA PHE A 47 -8.47 34.29 1.97
C PHE A 47 -9.19 33.44 0.94
N GLU A 48 -10.25 33.97 0.32
CA GLU A 48 -10.99 33.29 -0.76
C GLU A 48 -10.08 33.09 -1.97
N ARG A 49 -9.46 34.17 -2.44
CA ARG A 49 -8.52 34.10 -3.57
C ARG A 49 -7.28 33.28 -3.24
N ALA A 50 -6.81 33.35 -2.00
CA ALA A 50 -5.69 32.52 -1.54
C ALA A 50 -6.03 31.02 -1.63
N ALA A 51 -7.21 30.61 -1.17
CA ALA A 51 -7.65 29.22 -1.24
C ALA A 51 -7.82 28.75 -2.69
N ILE A 52 -8.47 29.56 -3.54
CA ILE A 52 -8.65 29.27 -4.97
C ILE A 52 -7.29 29.09 -5.66
N ALA A 53 -6.31 29.92 -5.34
CA ALA A 53 -4.97 29.83 -5.92
C ALA A 53 -4.25 28.52 -5.56
N ILE A 54 -4.43 27.99 -4.35
CA ILE A 54 -3.90 26.67 -3.94
C ILE A 54 -4.55 25.55 -4.76
N PHE A 55 -5.86 25.62 -5.02
CA PHE A 55 -6.53 24.65 -5.90
C PHE A 55 -6.04 24.74 -7.35
N ILE A 56 -5.84 25.96 -7.86
CA ILE A 56 -5.25 26.16 -9.20
C ILE A 56 -3.86 25.56 -9.26
N ALA A 57 -3.01 25.77 -8.24
CA ALA A 57 -1.69 25.15 -8.16
C ALA A 57 -1.78 23.62 -8.23
N ALA A 58 -2.71 23.01 -7.49
CA ALA A 58 -2.92 21.55 -7.47
C ALA A 58 -3.34 21.00 -8.84
N VAL A 59 -4.13 21.76 -9.60
CA VAL A 59 -4.50 21.39 -10.98
C VAL A 59 -3.29 21.46 -11.91
N LEU A 60 -2.48 22.52 -11.80
CA LEU A 60 -1.30 22.73 -12.65
C LEU A 60 -0.20 21.69 -12.40
N ASP A 61 0.06 21.35 -11.13
CA ASP A 61 0.93 20.25 -10.70
C ASP A 61 0.45 18.90 -11.27
N GLY A 62 -0.84 18.60 -11.14
CA GLY A 62 -1.39 17.38 -11.73
C GLY A 62 -1.22 17.31 -13.27
N LEU A 63 -1.16 18.45 -13.95
CA LEU A 63 -0.96 18.54 -15.39
C LEU A 63 0.51 18.38 -15.78
N ASP A 64 1.48 18.97 -15.07
CA ASP A 64 2.89 18.96 -15.49
C ASP A 64 3.47 17.53 -15.55
N GLY A 65 3.17 16.69 -14.57
CA GLY A 65 3.64 15.32 -14.50
C GLY A 65 2.92 14.41 -15.49
N ARG A 66 1.70 14.75 -15.91
CA ARG A 66 0.99 14.07 -17.01
C ARG A 66 1.54 14.49 -18.35
N VAL A 67 1.73 15.80 -18.58
CA VAL A 67 2.31 16.33 -19.82
C VAL A 67 3.70 15.75 -20.02
N ALA A 68 4.58 15.79 -19.00
CA ALA A 68 5.93 15.23 -19.09
C ALA A 68 5.96 13.74 -19.49
N ARG A 69 5.00 12.95 -19.01
CA ARG A 69 4.85 11.53 -19.38
C ARG A 69 4.32 11.36 -20.79
N LEU A 70 3.32 12.16 -21.19
CA LEU A 70 2.72 12.10 -22.52
C LEU A 70 3.70 12.52 -23.61
N THR A 71 4.55 13.51 -23.34
CA THR A 71 5.53 14.04 -24.29
C THR A 71 6.90 13.38 -24.19
N ASN A 72 7.09 12.40 -23.28
CA ASN A 72 8.39 11.78 -22.98
C ASN A 72 9.49 12.82 -22.66
N THR A 73 9.13 13.89 -21.96
CA THR A 73 10.03 15.02 -21.63
C THR A 73 10.37 15.06 -20.15
N GLN A 74 10.54 13.89 -19.52
CA GLN A 74 10.98 13.81 -18.13
C GLN A 74 12.47 14.13 -18.01
N SER A 75 12.86 14.94 -17.02
CA SER A 75 14.25 15.29 -16.77
C SER A 75 14.54 15.35 -15.27
N ALA A 76 15.78 15.04 -14.88
CA ALA A 76 16.20 15.13 -13.47
C ALA A 76 16.05 16.56 -12.93
N PHE A 77 16.41 17.58 -13.72
CA PHE A 77 16.20 18.98 -13.34
C PHE A 77 14.72 19.29 -13.10
N GLY A 78 13.83 18.84 -13.98
CA GLY A 78 12.39 19.05 -13.84
C GLY A 78 11.84 18.39 -12.57
N ALA A 79 12.27 17.18 -12.24
CA ALA A 79 11.82 16.49 -11.02
C ALA A 79 12.26 17.20 -9.72
N GLU A 80 13.48 17.76 -9.69
CA GLU A 80 13.94 18.56 -8.56
C GLU A 80 13.22 19.91 -8.49
N TYR A 81 13.00 20.57 -9.64
CA TYR A 81 12.27 21.83 -9.71
C TYR A 81 10.81 21.67 -9.26
N ASP A 82 10.17 20.58 -9.66
CA ASP A 82 8.83 20.15 -9.23
C ASP A 82 8.75 20.00 -7.71
N SER A 83 9.69 19.27 -7.11
CA SER A 83 9.76 19.11 -5.64
C SER A 83 9.92 20.44 -4.89
N LEU A 84 10.70 21.39 -5.44
CA LEU A 84 10.85 22.72 -4.86
C LEU A 84 9.57 23.56 -5.01
N ALA A 85 8.92 23.49 -6.18
CA ALA A 85 7.65 24.17 -6.44
C ALA A 85 6.52 23.63 -5.56
N ASP A 86 6.46 22.32 -5.36
CA ASP A 86 5.55 21.62 -4.45
C ASP A 86 5.71 22.08 -3.02
N MET A 87 6.95 22.22 -2.55
CA MET A 87 7.22 22.65 -1.18
C MET A 87 6.67 24.06 -0.93
N VAL A 88 6.78 24.96 -1.90
CA VAL A 88 6.22 26.31 -1.79
C VAL A 88 4.69 26.26 -1.90
N SER A 89 4.15 25.58 -2.92
CA SER A 89 2.74 25.63 -3.29
C SER A 89 1.83 24.83 -2.37
N PHE A 90 2.31 23.68 -1.87
CA PHE A 90 1.52 22.74 -1.07
C PHE A 90 2.03 22.58 0.36
N GLY A 91 3.29 22.97 0.63
CA GLY A 91 3.86 22.99 1.98
C GLY A 91 3.70 24.35 2.66
N ALA A 92 4.41 25.36 2.17
CA ALA A 92 4.48 26.67 2.79
C ALA A 92 3.19 27.49 2.61
N ALA A 93 2.63 27.55 1.40
CA ALA A 93 1.48 28.40 1.13
C ALA A 93 0.24 28.05 1.97
N PRO A 94 -0.23 26.80 2.04
CA PRO A 94 -1.39 26.45 2.86
C PRO A 94 -1.12 26.66 4.36
N ALA A 95 0.10 26.38 4.82
CA ALA A 95 0.48 26.60 6.23
C ALA A 95 0.40 28.09 6.62
N LEU A 96 0.95 28.97 5.77
CA LEU A 96 1.00 30.40 6.04
C LEU A 96 -0.39 31.04 5.92
N VAL A 97 -1.17 30.68 4.89
CA VAL A 97 -2.53 31.18 4.71
C VAL A 97 -3.41 30.75 5.89
N MET A 98 -3.30 29.48 6.33
CA MET A 98 -4.01 29.01 7.52
C MET A 98 -3.56 29.73 8.79
N TYR A 99 -2.26 29.99 8.93
CA TYR A 99 -1.73 30.71 10.07
C TYR A 99 -2.31 32.12 10.17
N GLU A 100 -2.28 32.89 9.08
CA GLU A 100 -2.86 34.24 9.06
C GLU A 100 -4.39 34.24 9.21
N TRP A 101 -5.08 33.24 8.69
CA TRP A 101 -6.55 33.16 8.75
C TRP A 101 -7.08 32.81 10.16
N ALA A 102 -6.54 31.77 10.80
CA ALA A 102 -7.11 31.24 12.06
C ALA A 102 -6.10 31.04 13.19
N LEU A 103 -4.82 30.78 12.90
CA LEU A 103 -3.89 30.32 13.93
C LEU A 103 -3.11 31.44 14.63
N ARG A 104 -3.00 32.62 14.02
CA ARG A 104 -2.23 33.77 14.54
C ARG A 104 -2.65 34.18 15.96
N GLY A 105 -3.93 34.08 16.28
CA GLY A 105 -4.49 34.40 17.61
C GLY A 105 -4.17 33.39 18.71
N MET A 106 -3.54 32.24 18.42
CA MET A 106 -3.21 31.20 19.40
C MET A 106 -1.76 31.28 19.93
N GLY A 107 -0.98 32.26 19.48
CA GLY A 107 0.42 32.40 19.88
C GLY A 107 1.27 31.18 19.50
N ARG A 108 2.01 30.61 20.46
CA ARG A 108 2.95 29.50 20.21
C ARG A 108 2.30 28.26 19.58
N ILE A 109 1.09 27.91 20.00
CA ILE A 109 0.40 26.71 19.50
C ILE A 109 0.08 26.86 18.00
N GLY A 110 -0.34 28.06 17.60
CA GLY A 110 -0.71 28.34 16.21
C GLY A 110 0.46 28.23 15.24
N TRP A 111 1.62 28.78 15.61
CA TRP A 111 2.83 28.61 14.80
C TRP A 111 3.27 27.14 14.77
N ILE A 112 3.29 26.44 15.91
CA ILE A 112 3.67 25.01 15.94
C ILE A 112 2.78 24.20 14.99
N ALA A 113 1.46 24.41 14.97
CA ALA A 113 0.55 23.72 14.07
C ALA A 113 0.88 23.97 12.59
N ALA A 114 1.10 25.23 12.19
CA ALA A 114 1.50 25.58 10.83
C ALA A 114 2.88 25.00 10.45
N PHE A 115 3.81 25.00 11.40
CA PHE A 115 5.16 24.44 11.20
C PHE A 115 5.13 22.92 11.04
N VAL A 116 4.32 22.20 11.83
CA VAL A 116 4.13 20.74 11.70
C VAL A 116 3.62 20.39 10.31
N TYR A 117 2.65 21.16 9.78
CA TYR A 117 2.18 20.96 8.41
C TYR A 117 3.29 21.18 7.38
N CYS A 118 4.01 22.29 7.49
CA CYS A 118 5.08 22.66 6.57
C CYS A 118 6.21 21.60 6.55
N VAL A 119 6.69 21.17 7.72
CA VAL A 119 7.68 20.10 7.86
C VAL A 119 7.13 18.77 7.35
N GLY A 120 5.85 18.47 7.62
CA GLY A 120 5.19 17.27 7.11
C GLY A 120 5.22 17.18 5.59
N ALA A 121 4.97 18.29 4.90
CA ALA A 121 5.09 18.38 3.45
C ALA A 121 6.53 18.16 2.97
N ALA A 122 7.51 18.80 3.61
CA ALA A 122 8.93 18.67 3.25
C ALA A 122 9.44 17.21 3.42
N LEU A 123 9.18 16.60 4.58
CA LEU A 123 9.57 15.21 4.86
C LEU A 123 8.92 14.23 3.91
N ARG A 124 7.67 14.50 3.53
CA ARG A 124 6.95 13.66 2.58
C ARG A 124 7.55 13.75 1.19
N LEU A 125 7.87 14.94 0.70
CA LEU A 125 8.54 15.12 -0.60
C LEU A 125 9.91 14.44 -0.60
N ALA A 126 10.69 14.61 0.47
CA ALA A 126 11.97 13.93 0.64
C ALA A 126 11.83 12.39 0.64
N ARG A 127 10.83 11.84 1.33
CA ARG A 127 10.52 10.41 1.32
C ARG A 127 10.10 9.92 -0.06
N PHE A 128 9.27 10.69 -0.75
CA PHE A 128 8.81 10.35 -2.10
C PHE A 128 10.00 10.26 -3.06
N ASN A 129 10.91 11.24 -3.03
CA ASN A 129 12.09 11.29 -3.90
C ASN A 129 13.09 10.16 -3.64
N THR A 130 13.21 9.70 -2.39
CA THR A 130 14.10 8.56 -2.06
C THR A 130 13.50 7.18 -2.37
N GLN A 131 12.18 7.07 -2.55
CA GLN A 131 11.46 5.81 -2.77
C GLN A 131 10.94 5.61 -4.22
N LEU A 132 11.29 6.50 -5.15
CA LEU A 132 10.79 6.51 -6.54
C LEU A 132 10.95 5.18 -7.30
N SER A 133 11.96 4.36 -6.99
CA SER A 133 12.25 3.08 -7.66
C SER A 133 11.60 1.84 -7.00
N VAL A 134 11.20 1.93 -5.73
CA VAL A 134 10.71 0.80 -4.93
C VAL A 134 9.21 0.92 -4.60
N ALA A 135 8.62 2.10 -4.78
CA ALA A 135 7.23 2.35 -4.42
C ALA A 135 6.21 1.74 -5.40
N ASP A 136 5.16 1.11 -4.84
CA ASP A 136 4.01 0.60 -5.58
C ASP A 136 3.29 1.71 -6.35
N LYS A 137 3.06 1.55 -7.65
CA LYS A 137 2.39 2.56 -8.50
C LYS A 137 0.94 2.84 -8.09
N ARG A 138 0.28 1.83 -7.49
CA ARG A 138 -1.15 1.84 -7.12
C ARG A 138 -1.46 2.61 -5.83
N TRP A 139 -0.50 2.70 -4.92
CA TRP A 139 -0.71 3.21 -3.56
C TRP A 139 0.33 4.26 -3.21
N PHE A 140 -0.11 5.36 -2.60
CA PHE A 140 0.76 6.31 -1.93
C PHE A 140 0.93 5.95 -0.46
N THR A 141 2.13 6.10 0.07
CA THR A 141 2.41 6.10 1.52
C THR A 141 2.24 7.54 2.04
N GLY A 142 1.23 7.75 2.88
CA GLY A 142 0.81 9.05 3.39
C GLY A 142 -0.07 9.86 2.41
N LEU A 143 -0.83 10.81 2.95
CA LEU A 143 -1.79 11.64 2.20
C LEU A 143 -1.08 12.57 1.21
N PRO A 144 -1.30 12.55 -0.14
CA PRO A 144 -0.74 13.46 -1.17
C PRO A 144 -0.65 14.95 -0.80
N SER A 145 0.44 15.65 -1.16
CA SER A 145 0.71 17.02 -0.70
C SER A 145 -0.27 18.00 -1.33
N PRO A 146 -0.58 17.88 -2.65
CA PRO A 146 -1.68 18.64 -3.24
C PRO A 146 -3.03 18.36 -2.57
N ALA A 147 -3.30 17.12 -2.16
CA ALA A 147 -4.56 16.76 -1.47
C ALA A 147 -4.60 17.31 -0.03
N ALA A 148 -3.49 17.29 0.70
CA ALA A 148 -3.37 17.89 2.03
C ALA A 148 -3.54 19.43 1.95
N ALA A 149 -2.95 20.05 0.94
CA ALA A 149 -3.10 21.48 0.67
C ALA A 149 -4.54 21.84 0.35
N ALA A 150 -5.19 21.07 -0.53
CA ALA A 150 -6.59 21.24 -0.89
C ALA A 150 -7.54 20.98 0.31
N LEU A 151 -7.21 20.07 1.22
CA LEU A 151 -7.96 19.84 2.46
C LEU A 151 -7.92 21.07 3.38
N VAL A 152 -6.74 21.66 3.56
CA VAL A 152 -6.53 22.84 4.40
C VAL A 152 -7.14 24.08 3.74
N ALA A 153 -6.85 24.33 2.46
CA ALA A 153 -7.37 25.46 1.69
C ALA A 153 -8.89 25.38 1.49
N GLY A 154 -9.43 24.18 1.24
CA GLY A 154 -10.87 23.98 1.09
C GLY A 154 -11.65 24.33 2.36
N MET A 155 -11.07 24.07 3.54
CA MET A 155 -11.69 24.50 4.80
C MET A 155 -11.75 26.03 4.88
N ILE A 156 -10.66 26.71 4.54
CA ILE A 156 -10.62 28.18 4.52
C ILE A 156 -11.70 28.72 3.57
N TRP A 157 -11.82 28.14 2.38
CA TRP A 157 -12.79 28.56 1.39
C TRP A 157 -14.24 28.37 1.89
N VAL A 158 -14.60 27.18 2.35
CA VAL A 158 -15.96 26.88 2.86
C VAL A 158 -16.33 27.80 4.03
N PHE A 159 -15.43 27.99 4.99
CA PHE A 159 -15.73 28.81 6.17
C PHE A 159 -15.80 30.31 5.83
N ASN A 160 -15.04 30.76 4.82
CA ASN A 160 -15.14 32.12 4.31
C ASN A 160 -16.48 32.37 3.60
N ASP A 161 -16.98 31.40 2.82
CA ASP A 161 -18.31 31.49 2.17
C ASP A 161 -19.43 31.66 3.20
N TYR A 162 -19.35 30.95 4.33
CA TYR A 162 -20.29 31.08 5.45
C TYR A 162 -20.03 32.29 6.36
N GLN A 163 -19.08 33.16 6.03
CA GLN A 163 -18.71 34.34 6.83
C GLN A 163 -18.27 33.99 8.26
N VAL A 164 -17.75 32.78 8.48
CA VAL A 164 -17.23 32.35 9.77
C VAL A 164 -15.81 32.85 9.94
N LYS A 165 -15.57 33.60 11.02
CA LYS A 165 -14.22 34.11 11.32
C LYS A 165 -13.33 32.96 11.80
N GLY A 166 -12.11 32.88 11.25
CA GLY A 166 -11.12 31.86 11.63
C GLY A 166 -10.83 31.76 13.13
N GLY A 167 -11.00 32.88 13.87
CA GLY A 167 -10.84 32.91 15.33
C GLY A 167 -11.85 32.06 16.12
N GLU A 168 -13.05 31.84 15.58
CA GLU A 168 -14.09 31.02 16.23
C GLU A 168 -13.79 29.52 16.09
N VAL A 169 -13.12 29.15 15.00
CA VAL A 169 -12.83 27.76 14.63
C VAL A 169 -11.36 27.39 14.81
N LYS A 170 -10.60 28.23 15.50
CA LYS A 170 -9.13 28.12 15.67
C LYS A 170 -8.65 26.74 16.13
N TRP A 171 -9.38 26.09 17.04
CA TRP A 171 -9.04 24.75 17.53
C TRP A 171 -9.26 23.67 16.47
N PHE A 172 -10.37 23.75 15.74
CA PHE A 172 -10.67 22.85 14.64
C PHE A 172 -9.68 23.05 13.49
N ALA A 173 -9.37 24.30 13.14
CA ALA A 173 -8.37 24.66 12.15
C ALA A 173 -6.99 24.08 12.52
N ALA A 174 -6.55 24.29 13.77
CA ALA A 174 -5.28 23.73 14.25
C ALA A 174 -5.26 22.20 14.17
N ALA A 175 -6.34 21.54 14.59
CA ALA A 175 -6.44 20.09 14.55
C ALA A 175 -6.38 19.56 13.11
N LEU A 176 -7.10 20.18 12.17
CA LEU A 176 -7.08 19.78 10.76
C LEU A 176 -5.71 20.01 10.12
N THR A 177 -5.04 21.12 10.43
CA THR A 177 -3.69 21.42 9.92
C THR A 177 -2.66 20.42 10.44
N VAL A 178 -2.69 20.11 11.74
CA VAL A 178 -1.79 19.09 12.32
C VAL A 178 -2.11 17.72 11.76
N TYR A 179 -3.39 17.37 11.64
CA TYR A 179 -3.84 16.12 11.02
C TYR A 179 -3.28 15.97 9.60
N ALA A 180 -3.44 16.98 8.74
CA ALA A 180 -2.93 16.94 7.39
C ALA A 180 -1.39 16.79 7.37
N GLY A 181 -0.68 17.53 8.24
CA GLY A 181 0.77 17.46 8.40
C GLY A 181 1.28 16.07 8.80
N VAL A 182 0.70 15.48 9.84
CA VAL A 182 1.08 14.16 10.35
C VAL A 182 0.71 13.06 9.35
N THR A 183 -0.46 13.16 8.71
CA THR A 183 -0.93 12.16 7.74
C THR A 183 -0.02 12.09 6.50
N MET A 184 0.58 13.22 6.09
CA MET A 184 1.57 13.24 4.98
C MET A 184 2.78 12.34 5.25
N VAL A 185 3.22 12.22 6.51
CA VAL A 185 4.40 11.42 6.89
C VAL A 185 4.02 10.04 7.44
N SER A 186 2.75 9.76 7.65
CA SER A 186 2.26 8.45 8.10
C SER A 186 2.57 7.32 7.11
N ASN A 187 2.50 6.07 7.60
CA ASN A 187 2.64 4.85 6.81
C ASN A 187 1.30 4.34 6.24
N ILE A 188 0.27 5.18 6.26
CA ILE A 188 -1.08 4.81 5.80
C ILE A 188 -1.11 4.81 4.29
N ARG A 189 -1.82 3.84 3.70
CA ARG A 189 -1.92 3.67 2.25
C ARG A 189 -3.11 4.45 1.71
N PHE A 190 -2.85 5.36 0.77
CA PHE A 190 -3.84 6.14 0.03
C PHE A 190 -3.85 5.72 -1.44
N TYR A 191 -5.02 5.72 -2.08
CA TYR A 191 -5.12 5.30 -3.47
C TYR A 191 -4.52 6.35 -4.41
N SER A 192 -3.59 5.94 -5.29
CA SER A 192 -2.80 6.85 -6.12
C SER A 192 -3.55 7.39 -7.35
N GLY A 193 -4.57 6.69 -7.82
CA GLY A 193 -5.31 7.05 -9.04
C GLY A 193 -4.50 6.94 -10.34
N LYS A 194 -3.19 6.65 -10.28
CA LYS A 194 -2.29 6.54 -11.44
C LYS A 194 -2.56 5.33 -12.33
N ASP A 195 -3.30 4.33 -11.85
CA ASP A 195 -3.68 3.13 -12.61
C ASP A 195 -5.00 3.27 -13.38
N LEU A 196 -5.68 4.43 -13.33
CA LEU A 196 -6.84 4.68 -14.18
C LEU A 196 -6.41 4.80 -15.65
N ASN A 197 -6.47 3.66 -16.35
CA ASN A 197 -6.33 3.59 -17.79
C ASN A 197 -7.52 4.29 -18.47
N LEU A 198 -7.41 5.61 -18.65
CA LEU A 198 -8.35 6.45 -19.42
C LEU A 198 -8.51 6.00 -20.89
N ARG A 199 -7.65 5.09 -21.37
CA ARG A 199 -7.73 4.48 -22.71
C ARG A 199 -8.67 3.27 -22.78
N ARG A 200 -9.19 2.78 -21.66
CA ARG A 200 -10.18 1.68 -21.65
C ARG A 200 -11.58 2.26 -21.83
N ALA A 201 -12.41 1.63 -22.66
CA ALA A 201 -13.80 2.01 -22.78
C ALA A 201 -14.48 1.97 -21.41
N VAL A 202 -15.03 3.11 -20.98
CA VAL A 202 -15.78 3.24 -19.73
C VAL A 202 -17.27 2.93 -20.00
N PRO A 203 -17.97 2.26 -19.09
CA PRO A 203 -19.42 2.13 -19.15
C PRO A 203 -20.10 3.50 -19.24
N PHE A 204 -21.18 3.61 -20.03
CA PHE A 204 -21.91 4.88 -20.25
C PHE A 204 -22.36 5.57 -18.95
N TRP A 205 -22.71 4.78 -17.92
CA TRP A 205 -23.11 5.34 -16.62
C TRP A 205 -21.98 6.13 -15.93
N MET A 206 -20.70 5.83 -16.20
CA MET A 206 -19.59 6.63 -15.68
C MET A 206 -19.57 8.04 -16.29
N THR A 207 -19.95 8.17 -17.56
CA THR A 207 -20.07 9.48 -18.23
C THR A 207 -21.14 10.33 -17.52
N LEU A 208 -22.26 9.72 -17.12
CA LEU A 208 -23.30 10.39 -16.34
C LEU A 208 -22.76 10.83 -14.96
N VAL A 209 -22.00 9.99 -14.27
CA VAL A 209 -21.37 10.35 -12.99
C VAL A 209 -20.42 11.53 -13.15
N VAL A 210 -19.63 11.59 -14.22
CA VAL A 210 -18.74 12.74 -14.50
C VAL A 210 -19.56 14.01 -14.71
N VAL A 211 -20.65 13.96 -15.47
CA VAL A 211 -21.52 15.13 -15.69
C VAL A 211 -22.14 15.59 -14.37
N VAL A 212 -22.67 14.68 -13.55
CA VAL A 212 -23.22 15.02 -12.22
C VAL A 212 -22.15 15.63 -11.31
N ALA A 213 -20.93 15.09 -11.33
CA ALA A 213 -19.82 15.66 -10.56
C ALA A 213 -19.47 17.08 -11.01
N LEU A 214 -19.41 17.33 -12.33
CA LEU A 214 -19.16 18.67 -12.87
C LEU A 214 -20.28 19.65 -12.52
N LEU A 215 -21.55 19.21 -12.60
CA LEU A 215 -22.68 20.03 -12.17
C LEU A 215 -22.62 20.35 -10.68
N ALA A 216 -22.31 19.36 -9.83
CA ALA A 216 -22.17 19.59 -8.39
C ALA A 216 -21.06 20.61 -8.08
N ILE A 217 -19.88 20.48 -8.72
CA ILE A 217 -18.77 21.43 -8.58
C ILE A 217 -19.19 22.82 -9.08
N SER A 218 -20.01 22.91 -10.13
CA SER A 218 -20.45 24.20 -10.66
C SER A 218 -21.46 24.91 -9.77
N ILE A 219 -22.24 24.19 -8.96
CA ILE A 219 -23.25 24.79 -8.07
C ILE A 219 -22.59 25.26 -6.78
N GLU A 220 -21.82 24.39 -6.13
CA GLU A 220 -21.17 24.67 -4.84
C GLU A 220 -19.71 24.17 -4.84
N PRO A 221 -18.79 24.92 -5.48
CA PRO A 221 -17.41 24.47 -5.67
C PRO A 221 -16.68 24.26 -4.34
N SER A 222 -16.83 25.17 -3.38
CA SER A 222 -16.17 25.11 -2.08
C SER A 222 -16.55 23.84 -1.29
N HIS A 223 -17.85 23.57 -1.14
CA HIS A 223 -18.36 22.42 -0.39
C HIS A 223 -17.99 21.08 -1.04
N VAL A 224 -18.16 20.96 -2.35
CA VAL A 224 -17.92 19.70 -3.07
C VAL A 224 -16.43 19.37 -3.08
N LEU A 225 -15.56 20.35 -3.36
CA LEU A 225 -14.12 20.13 -3.38
C LEU A 225 -13.58 19.80 -1.99
N TRP A 226 -14.00 20.54 -0.96
CA TRP A 226 -13.56 20.26 0.41
C TRP A 226 -14.08 18.92 0.92
N GLY A 227 -15.36 18.60 0.68
CA GLY A 227 -15.96 17.32 1.05
C GLY A 227 -15.25 16.13 0.39
N LEU A 228 -14.85 16.27 -0.88
CA LEU A 228 -14.07 15.25 -1.58
C LEU A 228 -12.67 15.08 -0.96
N MET A 229 -11.97 16.17 -0.64
CA MET A 229 -10.67 16.11 0.03
C MET A 229 -10.76 15.53 1.44
N LEU A 230 -11.83 15.82 2.17
CA LEU A 230 -12.08 15.28 3.51
C LEU A 230 -12.32 13.76 3.44
N ALA A 231 -13.21 13.33 2.53
CA ALA A 231 -13.48 11.91 2.30
C ALA A 231 -12.20 11.16 1.89
N TYR A 232 -11.40 11.75 1.00
CA TYR A 232 -10.11 11.19 0.60
C TYR A 232 -9.12 11.13 1.76
N GLY A 233 -9.02 12.20 2.56
CA GLY A 233 -8.17 12.27 3.75
C GLY A 233 -8.48 11.18 4.78
N VAL A 234 -9.76 10.86 4.99
CA VAL A 234 -10.20 9.83 5.94
C VAL A 234 -10.13 8.42 5.34
N SER A 235 -10.25 8.29 4.01
CA SER A 235 -10.32 6.99 3.31
C SER A 235 -9.16 6.06 3.64
N GLY A 236 -7.94 6.58 3.78
CA GLY A 236 -6.75 5.79 4.11
C GLY A 236 -6.84 5.13 5.49
N TYR A 237 -7.37 5.86 6.49
CA TYR A 237 -7.59 5.34 7.84
C TYR A 237 -8.71 4.29 7.87
N VAL A 238 -9.79 4.53 7.12
CA VAL A 238 -10.89 3.56 7.00
C VAL A 238 -10.38 2.26 6.37
N LEU A 239 -9.61 2.33 5.29
CA LEU A 239 -9.01 1.16 4.65
C LEU A 239 -8.08 0.42 5.60
N TRP A 240 -7.20 1.15 6.30
CA TRP A 240 -6.30 0.56 7.29
C TRP A 240 -7.07 -0.16 8.40
N PHE A 241 -8.10 0.49 8.94
CA PHE A 241 -8.94 -0.09 10.00
C PHE A 241 -9.69 -1.32 9.52
N VAL A 242 -10.31 -1.26 8.33
CA VAL A 242 -11.03 -2.40 7.74
C VAL A 242 -10.09 -3.57 7.46
N MET A 243 -8.89 -3.31 6.94
CA MET A 243 -7.89 -4.35 6.71
C MET A 243 -7.44 -4.97 8.03
N ARG A 244 -7.12 -4.14 9.03
CA ARG A 244 -6.71 -4.60 10.36
C ARG A 244 -7.80 -5.43 11.04
N TRP A 245 -9.05 -4.98 10.99
CA TRP A 245 -10.19 -5.71 11.52
C TRP A 245 -10.39 -7.05 10.84
N ARG A 246 -10.25 -7.12 9.52
CA ARG A 246 -10.36 -8.38 8.78
C ARG A 246 -9.23 -9.35 9.15
N THR A 247 -8.01 -8.85 9.32
CA THR A 247 -6.88 -9.70 9.73
C THR A 247 -7.04 -10.19 11.17
N GLU A 248 -7.41 -9.31 12.11
CA GLU A 248 -7.65 -9.70 13.51
C GLU A 248 -8.82 -10.68 13.65
N ALA A 249 -9.89 -10.52 12.85
CA ALA A 249 -11.01 -11.46 12.84
C ALA A 249 -10.59 -12.86 12.33
N LYS A 250 -9.78 -12.91 11.26
CA LYS A 250 -9.21 -14.18 10.75
C LYS A 250 -8.29 -14.84 11.77
N GLU A 251 -7.45 -14.06 12.45
CA GLU A 251 -6.55 -14.58 13.48
C GLU A 251 -7.33 -15.16 14.67
N ARG A 252 -8.35 -14.45 15.18
CA ARG A 252 -9.21 -14.99 16.25
C ARG A 252 -9.93 -16.26 15.83
N GLN A 253 -10.41 -16.30 14.59
CA GLN A 253 -11.05 -17.48 14.03
C GLN A 253 -10.06 -18.66 13.92
N TYR A 254 -8.82 -18.40 13.49
CA TYR A 254 -7.74 -19.38 13.48
C TYR A 254 -7.47 -19.91 14.89
N GLN A 255 -7.27 -19.04 15.87
CA GLN A 255 -6.95 -19.44 17.26
C GLN A 255 -8.09 -20.25 17.88
N HIS A 256 -9.36 -19.84 17.72
CA HIS A 256 -10.49 -20.62 18.24
C HIS A 256 -10.58 -22.03 17.64
N ILE A 257 -10.26 -22.19 16.35
CA ILE A 257 -10.25 -23.52 15.69
C ILE A 257 -9.05 -24.33 16.19
N ARG A 258 -7.88 -23.70 16.34
CA ARG A 258 -6.69 -24.34 16.90
C ARG A 258 -6.92 -24.85 18.31
N ASP A 259 -7.52 -24.03 19.19
CA ASP A 259 -7.83 -24.43 20.57
C ASP A 259 -8.74 -25.66 20.61
N ALA A 260 -9.69 -25.78 19.66
CA ALA A 260 -10.54 -26.96 19.54
C ALA A 260 -9.78 -28.21 19.08
N ILE A 261 -8.78 -28.06 18.21
CA ILE A 261 -7.88 -29.14 17.79
C ILE A 261 -6.99 -29.58 18.94
N GLU A 262 -6.36 -28.64 19.66
CA GLU A 262 -5.50 -28.91 20.81
C GLU A 262 -6.28 -29.59 21.95
N ALA A 263 -7.51 -29.14 22.22
CA ALA A 263 -8.37 -29.73 23.23
C ALA A 263 -8.96 -31.11 22.84
N GLY A 264 -8.80 -31.54 21.58
CA GLY A 264 -9.42 -32.78 21.09
C GLY A 264 -10.94 -32.73 20.92
N ASP A 265 -11.56 -31.53 20.95
CA ASP A 265 -13.01 -31.39 20.81
C ASP A 265 -13.45 -31.40 19.34
N VAL A 266 -13.56 -32.62 18.81
CA VAL A 266 -14.01 -32.89 17.44
C VAL A 266 -15.43 -32.36 17.19
N THR A 267 -16.27 -32.27 18.22
CA THR A 267 -17.65 -31.79 18.08
C THR A 267 -17.68 -30.27 17.90
N ALA A 268 -16.90 -29.54 18.70
CA ALA A 268 -16.70 -28.11 18.51
C ALA A 268 -16.06 -27.82 17.16
N LEU A 269 -15.01 -28.55 16.79
CA LEU A 269 -14.34 -28.43 15.49
C LEU A 269 -15.33 -28.65 14.33
N ALA A 270 -16.13 -29.72 14.38
CA ALA A 270 -17.13 -30.03 13.35
C ALA A 270 -18.18 -28.93 13.18
N ARG A 271 -18.57 -28.26 14.28
CA ARG A 271 -19.50 -27.13 14.30
C ARG A 271 -18.87 -25.88 13.70
N MET A 272 -17.61 -25.56 14.05
CA MET A 272 -16.89 -24.40 13.51
C MET A 272 -16.62 -24.51 12.01
N LEU A 273 -16.38 -25.73 11.52
CA LEU A 273 -16.17 -26.03 10.10
C LEU A 273 -17.46 -26.02 9.26
N LEU A 274 -18.64 -25.80 9.85
CA LEU A 274 -19.88 -25.57 9.08
C LEU A 274 -19.91 -24.17 8.46
N SER A 275 -19.33 -23.18 9.13
CA SER A 275 -19.28 -21.79 8.67
C SER A 275 -17.95 -21.39 8.03
N THR A 276 -16.93 -22.25 8.17
CA THR A 276 -15.55 -21.95 7.77
C THR A 276 -14.98 -23.11 6.98
N PRO A 277 -14.64 -22.93 5.68
CA PRO A 277 -13.94 -23.97 4.94
C PRO A 277 -12.52 -24.16 5.52
N PRO A 278 -12.04 -25.40 5.64
CA PRO A 278 -10.76 -25.71 6.29
C PRO A 278 -9.54 -25.05 5.62
N ASP A 279 -9.62 -24.76 4.32
CA ASP A 279 -8.50 -24.19 3.54
C ASP A 279 -8.37 -22.67 3.62
N THR A 280 -9.38 -22.00 4.20
CA THR A 280 -9.41 -20.54 4.24
C THR A 280 -8.58 -19.93 5.38
N VAL A 281 -8.06 -20.80 6.24
CA VAL A 281 -7.47 -20.46 7.54
C VAL A 281 -6.08 -21.08 7.62
N VAL A 282 -5.06 -20.22 7.49
CA VAL A 282 -3.64 -20.57 7.64
C VAL A 282 -3.00 -19.64 8.66
N ASN A 283 -1.98 -20.10 9.38
CA ASN A 283 -1.25 -19.25 10.34
C ASN A 283 -0.18 -18.38 9.68
N GLY A 284 0.53 -17.59 10.51
CA GLY A 284 1.61 -16.72 10.07
C GLY A 284 2.82 -17.43 9.44
N GLY A 285 2.97 -18.75 9.59
CA GLY A 285 3.99 -19.57 8.91
C GLY A 285 3.44 -20.36 7.71
N GLY A 286 2.24 -20.01 7.25
CA GLY A 286 1.57 -20.66 6.12
C GLY A 286 1.01 -22.04 6.40
N ARG A 287 0.94 -22.51 7.66
CA ARG A 287 0.44 -23.86 7.97
C ARG A 287 -1.09 -23.92 7.90
N SER A 288 -1.62 -24.99 7.30
CA SER A 288 -3.06 -25.26 7.26
C SER A 288 -3.56 -25.88 8.56
N LEU A 289 -4.89 -25.86 8.78
CA LEU A 289 -5.51 -26.55 9.91
C LEU A 289 -5.19 -28.06 9.94
N LEU A 290 -5.00 -28.67 8.77
CA LEU A 290 -4.62 -30.09 8.66
C LEU A 290 -3.22 -30.35 9.22
N MET A 291 -2.25 -29.45 8.97
CA MET A 291 -0.91 -29.52 9.55
C MET A 291 -0.94 -29.32 11.07
N VAL A 292 -1.77 -28.40 11.55
CA VAL A 292 -1.96 -28.18 13.00
C VAL A 292 -2.49 -29.43 13.68
N ALA A 293 -3.47 -30.13 13.09
CA ALA A 293 -3.97 -31.38 13.64
C ALA A 293 -2.89 -32.49 13.73
N ILE A 294 -1.92 -32.49 12.83
CA ILE A 294 -0.79 -33.43 12.83
C ILE A 294 0.22 -33.06 13.92
N GLU A 295 0.52 -31.77 14.08
CA GLU A 295 1.39 -31.26 15.15
C GLU A 295 0.85 -31.60 16.54
N GLU A 296 -0.46 -31.45 16.73
CA GLU A 296 -1.14 -31.80 17.97
C GLU A 296 -1.42 -33.31 18.07
N THR A 297 -0.96 -34.14 17.12
CA THR A 297 -1.16 -35.60 17.06
C THR A 297 -2.63 -36.05 17.14
N ASN A 298 -3.54 -35.21 16.65
CA ASN A 298 -4.99 -35.40 16.75
C ASN A 298 -5.55 -36.06 15.48
N LEU A 299 -5.48 -37.39 15.41
CA LEU A 299 -6.00 -38.18 14.28
C LEU A 299 -7.50 -37.92 13.98
N PRO A 300 -8.41 -37.85 14.99
CA PRO A 300 -9.81 -37.50 14.72
C PRO A 300 -10.00 -36.14 14.04
N ALA A 301 -9.20 -35.14 14.38
CA ALA A 301 -9.22 -33.85 13.71
C ALA A 301 -8.70 -33.94 12.27
N VAL A 302 -7.64 -34.72 12.02
CA VAL A 302 -7.12 -35.01 10.66
C VAL A 302 -8.20 -35.61 9.79
N GLU A 303 -8.87 -36.67 10.24
CA GLU A 303 -9.94 -37.33 9.51
C GLU A 303 -11.12 -36.39 9.23
N LEU A 304 -11.54 -35.61 10.22
CA LEU A 304 -12.63 -34.65 10.07
C LEU A 304 -12.29 -33.55 9.06
N LEU A 305 -11.08 -32.99 9.13
CA LEU A 305 -10.64 -31.92 8.21
C LEU A 305 -10.60 -32.44 6.77
N LEU A 306 -10.07 -33.65 6.54
CA LEU A 306 -10.08 -34.30 5.22
C LEU A 306 -11.50 -34.57 4.72
N ALA A 307 -12.39 -35.06 5.58
CA ALA A 307 -13.80 -35.27 5.25
C ALA A 307 -14.53 -33.96 4.90
N ARG A 308 -14.06 -32.82 5.42
CA ARG A 308 -14.55 -31.48 5.09
C ARG A 308 -13.82 -30.83 3.90
N GLY A 309 -12.99 -31.60 3.19
CA GLY A 309 -12.33 -31.17 1.96
C GLY A 309 -11.09 -30.32 2.18
N ALA A 310 -10.39 -30.47 3.31
CA ALA A 310 -9.10 -29.83 3.50
C ALA A 310 -8.10 -30.20 2.38
N SER A 311 -7.37 -29.21 1.90
CA SER A 311 -6.30 -29.34 0.92
C SER A 311 -5.18 -30.20 1.49
N ARG A 312 -4.97 -31.34 0.84
CA ARG A 312 -4.02 -32.39 1.24
C ARG A 312 -2.57 -31.96 0.99
N ASP A 313 -2.38 -31.21 -0.09
CA ASP A 313 -1.07 -30.82 -0.62
C ASP A 313 -0.81 -29.31 -0.45
N HIS A 314 -1.52 -28.67 0.48
CA HIS A 314 -1.19 -27.31 0.91
C HIS A 314 0.26 -27.26 1.42
N ARG A 315 0.99 -26.20 1.07
CA ARG A 315 2.41 -26.05 1.42
C ARG A 315 2.59 -24.88 2.39
N ASP A 316 3.32 -25.11 3.47
CA ASP A 316 3.72 -24.05 4.41
C ASP A 316 4.89 -23.21 3.84
N GLU A 317 5.42 -22.26 4.62
CA GLU A 317 6.55 -21.42 4.19
C GLU A 317 7.85 -22.20 3.95
N ARG A 318 8.02 -23.39 4.55
CA ARG A 318 9.12 -24.33 4.26
C ARG A 318 8.85 -25.17 3.03
N GLY A 319 7.64 -25.08 2.45
CA GLY A 319 7.20 -25.90 1.35
C GLY A 319 6.73 -27.30 1.77
N LEU A 320 6.60 -27.59 3.07
CA LEU A 320 6.17 -28.88 3.58
C LEU A 320 4.67 -29.07 3.40
N THR A 321 4.25 -30.30 3.13
CA THR A 321 2.84 -30.73 3.14
C THR A 321 2.47 -31.38 4.47
N ALA A 322 1.17 -31.59 4.69
CA ALA A 322 0.67 -32.34 5.84
C ALA A 322 1.29 -33.77 5.91
N LEU A 323 1.42 -34.43 4.77
CA LEU A 323 2.03 -35.77 4.67
C LEU A 323 3.52 -35.76 5.02
N ALA A 324 4.27 -34.78 4.52
CA ALA A 324 5.69 -34.61 4.84
C ALA A 324 5.90 -34.33 6.33
N LEU A 325 5.04 -33.51 6.94
CA LEU A 325 5.07 -33.22 8.36
C LEU A 325 4.75 -34.46 9.22
N ALA A 326 3.75 -35.26 8.83
CA ALA A 326 3.42 -36.51 9.54
C ALA A 326 4.58 -37.52 9.48
N ALA A 327 5.29 -37.59 8.34
CA ALA A 327 6.49 -38.41 8.18
C ALA A 327 7.66 -37.92 9.05
N GLU A 328 7.95 -36.61 9.06
CA GLU A 328 8.98 -35.97 9.90
C GLU A 328 8.74 -36.23 11.40
N MET A 329 7.46 -36.26 11.82
CA MET A 329 7.06 -36.49 13.21
C MET A 329 6.93 -37.97 13.59
N GLY A 330 6.99 -38.90 12.64
CA GLY A 330 6.75 -40.33 12.91
C GLY A 330 5.28 -40.69 13.15
N PHE A 331 4.33 -39.86 12.72
CA PHE A 331 2.89 -40.06 12.95
C PHE A 331 2.26 -41.00 11.91
N GLY A 332 2.57 -42.30 12.01
CA GLY A 332 2.22 -43.30 10.99
C GLY A 332 0.72 -43.44 10.69
N GLU A 333 -0.15 -43.32 11.69
CA GLU A 333 -1.60 -43.38 11.49
C GLU A 333 -2.10 -42.23 10.60
N ALA A 334 -1.57 -41.01 10.81
CA ALA A 334 -1.89 -39.86 9.96
C ALA A 334 -1.33 -40.02 8.55
N VAL A 335 -0.14 -40.62 8.39
CA VAL A 335 0.44 -40.93 7.07
C VAL A 335 -0.51 -41.84 6.27
N GLU A 336 -0.97 -42.93 6.87
CA GLU A 336 -1.91 -43.86 6.21
C GLU A 336 -3.23 -43.17 5.84
N VAL A 337 -3.79 -42.34 6.73
CA VAL A 337 -5.02 -41.57 6.46
C VAL A 337 -4.84 -40.55 5.34
N LEU A 338 -3.72 -39.82 5.31
CA LEU A 338 -3.42 -38.82 4.27
C LEU A 338 -3.20 -39.48 2.91
N LEU A 339 -2.48 -40.60 2.86
CA LEU A 339 -2.27 -41.39 1.64
C LEU A 339 -3.59 -41.99 1.13
N ALA A 340 -4.43 -42.53 2.02
CA ALA A 340 -5.76 -43.03 1.65
C ALA A 340 -6.68 -41.91 1.14
N ALA A 341 -6.51 -40.69 1.65
CA ALA A 341 -7.19 -39.51 1.13
C ALA A 341 -6.61 -39.03 -0.21
N GLY A 342 -5.48 -39.56 -0.67
CA GLY A 342 -4.84 -39.19 -1.94
C GLY A 342 -3.98 -37.94 -1.87
N ALA A 343 -3.27 -37.72 -0.75
CA ALA A 343 -2.17 -36.76 -0.70
C ALA A 343 -1.02 -37.20 -1.61
N ASP A 344 -0.36 -36.26 -2.29
CA ASP A 344 0.78 -36.55 -3.17
C ASP A 344 2.06 -36.76 -2.34
N PRO A 345 2.64 -37.99 -2.33
CA PRO A 345 3.84 -38.28 -1.55
C PRO A 345 5.12 -37.66 -2.12
N ASN A 346 5.08 -37.15 -3.37
CA ASN A 346 6.26 -36.67 -4.09
C ASN A 346 6.39 -35.14 -4.06
N VAL A 347 5.59 -34.45 -3.24
CA VAL A 347 5.74 -33.00 -3.04
C VAL A 347 7.04 -32.72 -2.28
N ARG A 348 7.86 -31.85 -2.86
CA ARG A 348 9.16 -31.46 -2.30
C ARG A 348 9.05 -30.21 -1.44
N ASP A 349 9.81 -30.14 -0.36
CA ASP A 349 9.98 -28.94 0.45
C ASP A 349 10.96 -27.94 -0.21
N ALA A 350 11.27 -26.83 0.46
CA ALA A 350 12.23 -25.82 -0.01
C ALA A 350 13.68 -26.33 -0.08
N SER A 351 14.00 -27.41 0.63
CA SER A 351 15.30 -28.10 0.61
C SER A 351 15.35 -29.18 -0.48
N GLY A 352 14.22 -29.45 -1.14
CA GLY A 352 14.06 -30.47 -2.17
C GLY A 352 13.76 -31.86 -1.61
N LEU A 353 13.48 -32.01 -0.32
CA LEU A 353 13.14 -33.28 0.35
C LEU A 353 11.66 -33.61 0.23
N THR A 354 11.34 -34.89 0.15
CA THR A 354 9.97 -35.43 0.12
C THR A 354 9.57 -36.02 1.47
N ALA A 355 8.32 -36.46 1.61
CA ALA A 355 7.86 -37.19 2.79
C ALA A 355 8.67 -38.49 3.02
N LEU A 356 9.16 -39.13 1.95
CA LEU A 356 9.99 -40.35 2.05
C LEU A 356 11.34 -40.04 2.70
N ASP A 357 12.02 -38.99 2.23
CA ASP A 357 13.34 -38.61 2.76
C ASP A 357 13.25 -38.26 4.25
N LEU A 358 12.17 -37.57 4.66
CA LEU A 358 11.93 -37.20 6.06
C LEU A 358 11.61 -38.43 6.93
N ALA A 359 10.87 -39.41 6.41
CA ALA A 359 10.60 -40.66 7.12
C ALA A 359 11.86 -41.52 7.34
N GLU A 360 12.77 -41.53 6.35
CA GLU A 360 14.06 -42.20 6.45
C GLU A 360 14.98 -41.53 7.48
N GLU A 361 15.02 -40.19 7.50
CA GLU A 361 15.78 -39.43 8.50
C GLU A 361 15.27 -39.69 9.92
N HIS A 362 13.93 -39.76 10.09
CA HIS A 362 13.32 -40.11 11.37
C HIS A 362 13.62 -41.55 11.81
N GLY A 363 13.79 -42.48 10.85
CA GLY A 363 14.06 -43.89 11.10
C GLY A 363 12.81 -44.77 11.25
N SER A 364 11.65 -44.33 10.76
CA SER A 364 10.39 -45.08 10.87
C SER A 364 10.17 -46.05 9.72
N HIS A 365 10.58 -47.31 9.89
CA HIS A 365 10.44 -48.35 8.85
C HIS A 365 9.01 -48.55 8.33
N ASP A 366 8.00 -48.48 9.20
CA ASP A 366 6.60 -48.68 8.80
C ASP A 366 6.08 -47.54 7.92
N ILE A 367 6.49 -46.30 8.21
CA ILE A 367 6.13 -45.10 7.44
C ILE A 367 6.81 -45.12 6.08
N VAL A 368 8.10 -45.47 6.03
CA VAL A 368 8.85 -45.67 4.78
C VAL A 368 8.14 -46.72 3.91
N ALA A 369 7.74 -47.86 4.49
CA ALA A 369 7.02 -48.90 3.76
C ALA A 369 5.64 -48.43 3.27
N ALA A 370 4.91 -47.60 4.03
CA ALA A 370 3.64 -47.01 3.59
C ALA A 370 3.82 -46.04 2.42
N LEU A 371 4.81 -45.15 2.51
CA LEU A 371 5.12 -44.17 1.46
C LEU A 371 5.58 -44.86 0.16
N LEU A 372 6.45 -45.87 0.24
CA LEU A 372 6.88 -46.64 -0.93
C LEU A 372 5.72 -47.39 -1.60
N ARG A 373 4.79 -47.96 -0.82
CA ARG A 373 3.56 -48.58 -1.36
C ARG A 373 2.68 -47.58 -2.10
N ALA A 374 2.68 -46.31 -1.68
CA ALA A 374 1.97 -45.23 -2.33
C ALA A 374 2.74 -44.59 -3.51
N GLY A 375 3.93 -45.11 -3.87
CA GLY A 375 4.73 -44.62 -4.98
C GLY A 375 5.55 -43.36 -4.65
N ALA A 376 5.89 -43.16 -3.38
CA ALA A 376 6.83 -42.12 -2.97
C ALA A 376 8.24 -42.40 -3.53
N GLN A 377 8.94 -41.33 -3.92
CA GLN A 377 10.31 -41.35 -4.42
C GLN A 377 11.16 -40.39 -3.60
N SER A 378 12.48 -40.63 -3.55
CA SER A 378 13.39 -39.68 -2.91
C SER A 378 13.42 -38.37 -3.70
N GLY A 379 13.55 -37.25 -2.99
CA GLY A 379 13.72 -35.92 -3.58
C GLY A 379 14.93 -35.81 -4.52
N THR A 380 15.93 -36.68 -4.33
CA THR A 380 17.12 -36.79 -5.19
C THR A 380 16.84 -37.51 -6.51
N GLU A 381 15.83 -38.39 -6.55
CA GLU A 381 15.44 -39.17 -7.74
C GLU A 381 14.46 -38.41 -8.64
N LEU A 382 13.75 -37.42 -8.09
CA LEU A 382 12.74 -36.61 -8.78
C LEU A 382 13.31 -35.52 -9.73
N GLY A 383 14.63 -35.41 -9.86
CA GLY A 383 15.33 -34.39 -10.67
C GLY A 383 15.43 -33.01 -10.01
N ASP A 384 16.07 -32.03 -10.66
CA ASP A 384 16.24 -30.68 -10.07
C ASP A 384 14.90 -29.99 -9.82
N PRO A 385 14.76 -29.25 -8.70
CA PRO A 385 13.52 -28.53 -8.41
C PRO A 385 13.26 -27.47 -9.50
N PRO A 386 12.00 -27.24 -9.89
CA PRO A 386 11.68 -26.21 -10.86
C PRO A 386 12.06 -24.82 -10.30
N GLY A 387 13.21 -24.30 -10.71
CA GLY A 387 13.68 -22.94 -10.38
C GLY A 387 15.09 -22.80 -9.78
N ALA A 388 15.96 -23.81 -9.88
CA ALA A 388 17.39 -23.64 -9.60
C ALA A 388 18.08 -22.70 -10.60
#